data_AF-A0A2V5T2L5-F1
#
_entry.id   AF-A0A2V5T2L5-F1
#
_cell.length_a   1.000
_cell.length_b   1.000
_cell.length_c   1.000
_cell.angle_alpha   90.00
_cell.angle_beta   90.00
_cell.angle_gamma   90.00
#
_symmetry.space_group_name_H-M   'P 1'
#
loop_
_entity.id
_entity.type
_entity.pdbx_description
1 polymer ?
#
loop_
_entity_poly.entity_id
_entity_poly.type
_entity_poly.pdbx_seq_one_letter_code
_entity_poly.pdbx_strand_id
1 'polypeptide(L)'
;IATMLVRHHLNEEAKRLQARYEEKKIARDARRDIFTVTDFDGTVSSQLSGQSPAANFRVFVFARNGELLQQWDDVPSAAELAAVVKEP
;
A
#
# COMPACT_ATOMS: atom_id res chain seq x y z
N ILE A 1 20.62 -3.75 -10.49
CA ILE A 1 20.44 -4.85 -9.51
C ILE A 1 19.25 -4.58 -8.59
N ALA A 2 19.22 -3.45 -7.87
CA ALA A 2 18.11 -3.10 -6.97
C ALA A 2 16.70 -3.17 -7.61
N THR A 3 16.52 -2.62 -8.81
CA THR A 3 15.21 -2.63 -9.52
C THR A 3 14.72 -4.05 -9.87
N MET A 4 15.64 -4.97 -10.18
CA MET A 4 15.30 -6.36 -10.49
C MET A 4 14.85 -7.11 -9.23
N LEU A 5 15.53 -6.86 -8.10
CA LEU A 5 15.14 -7.38 -6.80
C LEU A 5 13.75 -6.85 -6.39
N VAL A 6 13.53 -5.54 -6.45
CA VAL A 6 12.23 -4.92 -6.14
C VAL A 6 11.11 -5.52 -7.00
N ARG A 7 11.35 -5.69 -8.32
CA ARG A 7 10.37 -6.32 -9.21
C ARG A 7 10.08 -7.77 -8.84
N HIS A 8 11.09 -8.55 -8.45
CA HIS A 8 10.91 -9.92 -8.02
C HIS A 8 10.04 -10.00 -6.75
N HIS A 9 10.34 -9.20 -5.73
CA HIS A 9 9.56 -9.13 -4.50
C HIS A 9 8.10 -8.76 -4.78
N LEU A 10 7.85 -7.76 -5.62
CA LEU A 10 6.49 -7.40 -6.01
C LEU A 10 5.72 -8.53 -6.68
N ASN A 11 6.41 -9.35 -7.49
CA ASN A 11 5.76 -10.48 -8.15
C ASN A 11 5.41 -11.59 -7.14
N GLU A 12 6.26 -11.83 -6.15
CA GLU A 12 5.97 -12.80 -5.08
C GLU A 12 4.81 -12.33 -4.18
N GLU A 13 4.77 -11.04 -3.82
CA GLU A 13 3.63 -10.50 -3.08
C GLU A 13 2.33 -10.52 -3.91
N ALA A 14 2.42 -10.24 -5.21
CA ALA A 14 1.28 -10.35 -6.12
C ALA A 14 0.75 -11.79 -6.20
N LYS A 15 1.60 -12.82 -6.21
CA LYS A 15 1.15 -14.22 -6.17
C LYS A 15 0.37 -14.54 -4.90
N ARG A 16 0.85 -14.07 -3.74
CA ARG A 16 0.14 -14.24 -2.46
C ARG A 16 -1.21 -13.53 -2.47
N LEU A 17 -1.27 -12.33 -3.05
CA LEU A 17 -2.51 -11.58 -3.19
C LEU A 17 -3.48 -12.25 -4.18
N GLN A 18 -2.96 -12.82 -5.27
CA GLN A 18 -3.75 -13.51 -6.29
C GLN A 18 -4.55 -14.68 -5.69
N ALA A 19 -3.95 -15.46 -4.78
CA ALA A 19 -4.66 -16.54 -4.09
C ALA A 19 -5.88 -16.03 -3.32
N ARG A 20 -5.79 -14.84 -2.69
CA ARG A 20 -6.94 -14.21 -2.03
C ARG A 20 -7.97 -13.70 -3.03
N TYR A 21 -7.54 -13.18 -4.17
CA TYR A 21 -8.45 -12.73 -5.24
C TYR A 21 -9.27 -13.91 -5.77
N GLU A 22 -8.62 -15.05 -6.00
CA GLU A 22 -9.28 -16.29 -6.41
C GLU A 22 -10.30 -16.77 -5.37
N GLU A 23 -9.93 -16.81 -4.09
CA GLU A 23 -10.84 -17.16 -2.98
C GLU A 23 -12.07 -16.24 -2.95
N LYS A 24 -11.88 -14.94 -3.22
CA LYS A 24 -12.93 -13.92 -3.25
C LYS A 24 -13.61 -13.78 -4.63
N LYS A 25 -13.26 -14.62 -5.62
CA LYS A 25 -13.78 -14.57 -6.99
C LYS A 25 -13.60 -13.21 -7.68
N ILE A 26 -12.51 -12.52 -7.37
CA ILE A 26 -12.12 -11.26 -8.01
C ILE A 26 -11.38 -11.62 -9.30
N ALA A 27 -12.04 -11.45 -10.45
CA ALA A 27 -11.49 -11.74 -11.78
C ALA A 27 -10.54 -10.62 -12.28
N ARG A 28 -9.46 -10.38 -11.54
CA ARG A 28 -8.45 -9.35 -11.83
C ARG A 28 -7.04 -9.88 -11.52
N ASP A 29 -6.07 -9.40 -12.28
CA ASP A 29 -4.65 -9.62 -12.02
C ASP A 29 -4.19 -8.74 -10.84
N ALA A 30 -3.91 -9.37 -9.70
CA ALA A 30 -3.47 -8.71 -8.48
C ALA A 30 -2.18 -7.89 -8.68
N ARG A 31 -1.32 -8.26 -9.62
CA ARG A 31 -0.07 -7.52 -9.89
C ARG A 31 -0.33 -6.10 -10.38
N ARG A 32 -1.48 -5.86 -11.03
CA ARG A 32 -1.87 -4.53 -11.54
C ARG A 32 -2.33 -3.57 -10.44
N ASP A 33 -2.54 -4.07 -9.23
CA ASP A 33 -3.02 -3.30 -8.10
C ASP A 33 -1.91 -2.97 -7.10
N ILE A 34 -0.69 -3.45 -7.35
CA ILE A 34 0.48 -3.20 -6.53
C ILE A 34 1.48 -2.33 -7.29
N PHE A 35 1.80 -1.18 -6.71
CA PHE A 35 2.78 -0.22 -7.22
C PHE A 35 3.89 -0.01 -6.20
N THR A 36 5.09 0.30 -6.69
CA THR A 36 6.22 0.69 -5.84
C THR A 36 7.00 1.79 -6.52
N VAL A 37 7.47 2.74 -5.74
CA VAL A 37 8.33 3.83 -6.16
C VAL A 37 9.41 3.96 -5.12
N THR A 38 10.68 4.02 -5.56
CA THR A 38 11.79 4.29 -4.66
C THR A 38 11.89 5.80 -4.44
N ASP A 39 11.71 6.22 -3.19
CA ASP A 39 11.87 7.60 -2.75
C ASP A 39 13.35 7.90 -2.45
N PHE A 40 14.15 8.09 -3.50
CA PHE A 40 15.62 8.22 -3.37
C PHE A 40 16.07 9.46 -2.60
N ASP A 41 15.33 10.56 -2.71
CA ASP A 41 15.67 11.83 -2.08
C ASP A 41 14.89 12.08 -0.77
N GLY A 42 14.00 11.15 -0.39
CA GLY A 42 13.21 11.25 0.83
C GLY A 42 12.09 12.30 0.77
N THR A 43 11.81 12.89 -0.40
CA THR A 43 10.83 13.95 -0.52
C THR A 43 9.42 13.44 -0.25
N VAL A 44 9.06 12.27 -0.78
CA VAL A 44 7.71 11.71 -0.62
C VAL A 44 7.48 11.32 0.83
N SER A 45 8.45 10.62 1.42
CA SER A 45 8.39 10.19 2.82
C SER A 45 8.38 11.37 3.78
N SER A 46 9.14 12.46 3.54
CA SER A 46 9.10 13.64 4.42
C SER A 46 7.77 14.40 4.34
N GLN A 47 7.18 14.53 3.15
CA GLN A 47 5.88 15.18 2.97
C GLN A 47 4.73 14.37 3.59
N LEU A 48 4.75 13.04 3.45
CA LEU A 48 3.71 12.16 3.97
C LEU A 48 3.90 11.86 5.46
N SER A 49 5.14 11.75 5.94
CA SER A 49 5.41 11.32 7.31
C SER A 49 5.55 12.45 8.33
N GLY A 50 5.70 13.70 7.87
CA GLY A 50 5.96 14.85 8.73
C GLY A 50 7.31 14.76 9.45
N GLN A 51 7.41 15.34 10.64
CA GLN A 51 8.65 15.42 11.45
C GLN A 51 8.91 14.17 12.32
N SER A 52 8.06 13.14 12.28
CA SER A 52 8.24 11.96 13.15
C SER A 52 9.23 10.97 12.52
N PRO A 53 10.44 10.80 13.06
CA PRO A 53 11.48 9.95 12.45
C PRO A 53 11.28 8.46 12.76
N ALA A 54 10.19 8.08 13.44
CA ALA A 54 10.15 6.87 14.26
C ALA A 54 9.40 5.67 13.64
N ALA A 55 8.63 5.84 12.57
CA ALA A 55 7.87 4.74 11.98
C ALA A 55 8.59 4.18 10.75
N ASN A 56 9.14 2.95 10.85
CA ASN A 56 9.72 2.22 9.72
C ASN A 56 8.67 1.84 8.66
N PHE A 57 7.38 1.97 8.98
CA PHE A 57 6.26 1.60 8.15
C PHE A 57 5.07 2.50 8.47
N ARG A 58 4.30 2.89 7.46
CA ARG A 58 3.08 3.67 7.62
C ARG A 58 2.10 3.31 6.51
N VAL A 59 0.82 3.28 6.84
CA VAL A 59 -0.27 3.08 5.87
C VAL A 59 -1.04 4.37 5.73
N PHE A 60 -1.25 4.80 4.50
CA PHE A 60 -2.09 5.95 4.15
C PHE A 60 -3.24 5.46 3.27
N VAL A 61 -4.46 5.95 3.55
CA VAL A 61 -5.65 5.67 2.73
C VAL A 61 -6.18 6.99 2.20
N PHE A 62 -6.29 7.08 0.88
CA PHE A 62 -6.77 8.26 0.18
C PHE A 62 -8.13 7.98 -0.47
N ALA A 63 -8.99 8.99 -0.47
CA ALA A 63 -10.22 9.01 -1.27
C ALA A 63 -9.90 9.15 -2.76
N ARG A 64 -10.91 8.92 -3.62
CA ARG A 64 -10.76 9.03 -5.08
C ARG A 64 -10.36 10.42 -5.57
N ASN A 65 -10.68 11.46 -4.81
CA ASN A 65 -10.29 12.85 -5.08
C ASN A 65 -8.85 13.16 -4.66
N GLY A 66 -8.13 12.21 -4.04
CA GLY A 66 -6.77 12.39 -3.52
C GLY A 66 -6.70 12.93 -2.10
N GLU A 67 -7.83 13.12 -1.41
CA GLU A 67 -7.87 13.53 -0.01
C GLU A 67 -7.43 12.39 0.91
N LEU A 68 -6.61 12.71 1.92
CA LEU A 68 -6.17 11.74 2.92
C LEU A 68 -7.32 11.46 3.90
N LEU A 69 -7.82 10.22 3.92
CA LEU A 69 -8.89 9.79 4.82
C LEU A 69 -8.35 9.32 6.18
N GLN A 70 -7.28 8.52 6.17
CA GLN A 70 -6.71 7.94 7.39
C GLN A 70 -5.24 7.58 7.20
N GLN A 71 -4.50 7.62 8.32
CA GLN A 71 -3.13 7.11 8.42
C GLN A 71 -2.95 6.22 9.67
N TRP A 72 -2.02 5.27 9.59
CA TRP A 72 -1.60 4.42 10.71
C TRP A 72 -0.09 4.19 10.69
N ASP A 73 0.54 4.21 11.86
CA ASP A 73 1.97 3.91 12.05
C ASP A 73 2.31 2.41 12.04
N ASP A 74 1.32 1.54 11.83
CA ASP A 74 1.47 0.09 11.69
C ASP A 74 0.37 -0.48 10.78
N VAL A 75 0.40 -1.79 10.52
CA VAL A 75 -0.57 -2.51 9.68
C VAL A 75 -1.96 -2.49 10.34
N PRO A 76 -2.97 -1.82 9.74
CA PRO A 76 -4.32 -1.84 10.27
C PRO A 76 -4.97 -3.21 10.10
N SER A 77 -5.92 -3.54 10.98
CA SER A 77 -6.79 -4.69 10.78
C SER A 77 -7.72 -4.51 9.59
N ALA A 78 -8.23 -5.62 9.05
CA ALA A 78 -9.21 -5.57 7.95
C ALA A 78 -10.50 -4.82 8.34
N ALA A 79 -10.88 -4.84 9.62
CA ALA A 79 -12.06 -4.13 10.12
C ALA A 79 -11.83 -2.61 10.15
N GLU A 80 -10.66 -2.16 10.62
CA GLU A 80 -10.27 -0.75 10.63
C GLU A 80 -10.18 -0.21 9.21
N LEU A 81 -9.52 -0.93 8.31
CA LEU A 81 -9.43 -0.54 6.91
C LEU A 81 -10.82 -0.47 6.25
N ALA A 82 -11.69 -1.45 6.51
CA ALA A 82 -13.04 -1.47 5.97
C ALA A 82 -13.92 -0.35 6.52
N ALA A 83 -13.65 0.19 7.71
CA ALA A 83 -14.39 1.32 8.25
C ALA A 83 -14.10 2.61 7.46
N VAL A 84 -12.84 2.80 7.02
CA VAL A 84 -12.39 4.00 6.28
C VAL A 84 -12.82 3.97 4.82
N VAL A 85 -12.78 2.81 4.16
CA VAL A 85 -13.06 2.68 2.72
C VAL A 85 -14.57 2.67 2.40
N LYS A 86 -15.43 2.70 3.42
CA LYS A 86 -16.90 2.66 3.26
C LYS A 86 -17.55 4.00 2.91
N GLU A 87 -16.82 5.10 2.95
CA GLU A 87 -17.36 6.41 2.59
C GLU A 87 -17.17 6.68 1.08
N PRO A 88 -18.28 6.86 0.31
CA PRO A 88 -18.25 7.14 -1.13
C PRO A 88 -17.85 8.58 -1.47
#